data_AF-A0A2V5IWN9-F1
#
_entry.id   AF-A0A2V5IWN9-F1
#
_cell.length_a   1.000
_cell.length_b   1.000
_cell.length_c   1.000
_cell.angle_alpha   90.00
_cell.angle_beta   90.00
_cell.angle_gamma   90.00
#
_symmetry.space_group_name_H-M   'P 1'
#
loop_
_entity.id
_entity.type
_entity.pdbx_description
1 polymer ?
#
loop_
_entity_poly.entity_id
_entity_poly.type
_entity_poly.pdbx_seq_one_letter_code
_entity_poly.pdbx_strand_id
1 'polypeptide(L)'
;AVSNFHLEPAFDRAAPGSSERYSWGTDTFWACSNSPTFPHIKLAIYHDDVEHPERLLKAELMVLAATMHSRLGMETLTEHVVVPTMLFSFIGTSVRILIAIHDGRCLRVSKSDLMPYSEGSDDLWNLLVRFLAGGISGELSTQRLPVMDEADK
;
A
#
# COMPACT_ATOMS: atom_id res chain seq x y z
N ALA A 1 -23.91 19.52 -4.20
CA ALA A 1 -22.72 20.34 -4.48
C ALA A 1 -21.65 19.41 -5.05
N VAL A 2 -21.21 19.63 -6.28
CA VAL A 2 -20.22 18.78 -6.94
C VAL A 2 -18.84 19.33 -6.56
N SER A 3 -18.16 18.67 -5.63
CA SER A 3 -16.78 19.01 -5.28
C SER A 3 -15.85 18.50 -6.37
N ASN A 4 -15.47 19.39 -7.29
CA ASN A 4 -14.37 19.17 -8.22
C ASN A 4 -13.06 19.10 -7.44
N PHE A 5 -12.52 17.90 -7.27
CA PHE A 5 -11.14 17.72 -6.83
C PHE A 5 -10.22 17.95 -8.03
N HIS A 6 -9.78 19.20 -8.23
CA HIS A 6 -8.59 19.46 -9.04
C HIS A 6 -7.39 18.98 -8.24
N LEU A 7 -7.05 17.70 -8.41
CA LEU A 7 -5.71 17.20 -8.10
C LEU A 7 -4.78 17.80 -9.16
N GLU A 8 -4.18 18.95 -8.87
CA GLU A 8 -2.96 19.37 -9.55
C GLU A 8 -2.00 18.17 -9.54
N PRO A 9 -1.32 17.86 -10.67
CA PRO A 9 -0.43 16.72 -10.71
C PRO A 9 0.69 16.98 -9.70
N ALA A 10 0.68 16.25 -8.59
CA ALA A 10 1.68 16.37 -7.51
C ALA A 10 3.12 16.13 -8.00
N PHE A 11 3.29 15.76 -9.28
CA PHE A 11 4.55 15.41 -9.89
C PHE A 11 4.61 15.98 -11.31
N ASP A 12 5.59 16.85 -11.55
CA ASP A 12 5.91 17.38 -12.86
C ASP A 12 6.10 16.24 -13.88
N ARG A 13 5.33 16.29 -14.97
CA ARG A 13 5.69 15.58 -16.19
C ARG A 13 6.79 16.39 -16.88
N ALA A 14 8.03 15.97 -16.71
CA ALA A 14 9.09 16.41 -17.61
C ALA A 14 8.74 15.99 -19.05
N ALA A 15 8.99 16.89 -20.00
CA ALA A 15 8.67 16.76 -21.43
C ALA A 15 9.39 15.57 -22.10
N PRO A 16 8.89 15.06 -23.25
CA PRO A 16 9.21 13.73 -23.74
C PRO A 16 10.57 13.69 -24.47
N GLY A 17 11.60 13.30 -23.74
CA GLY A 17 12.75 12.57 -24.30
C GLY A 17 12.50 11.07 -24.17
N SER A 18 12.82 10.29 -25.19
CA SER A 18 12.53 8.86 -25.34
C SER A 18 13.22 7.98 -24.28
N SER A 19 12.65 7.95 -23.06
CA SER A 19 12.80 6.82 -22.14
C SER A 19 11.60 5.91 -22.35
N GLU A 20 11.84 4.60 -22.43
CA GLU A 20 10.77 3.61 -22.31
C GLU A 20 9.88 4.00 -21.13
N ARG A 21 8.59 4.22 -21.40
CA ARG A 21 7.66 4.72 -20.38
C ARG A 21 7.54 3.67 -19.30
N TYR A 22 8.20 3.89 -18.17
CA TYR A 22 7.89 3.22 -16.91
C TYR A 22 6.38 3.32 -16.65
N SER A 23 5.69 2.20 -16.74
CA SER A 23 4.27 2.08 -16.46
C SER A 23 4.05 1.32 -15.15
N TRP A 24 2.99 1.72 -14.44
CA TRP A 24 2.53 1.07 -13.23
C TRP A 24 1.03 1.26 -13.12
N GLY A 25 0.36 0.36 -12.41
CA GLY A 25 -1.08 0.40 -12.24
C GLY A 25 -1.56 -0.37 -11.02
N THR A 26 -2.73 0.01 -10.53
CA THR A 26 -3.43 -0.75 -9.49
C THR A 26 -4.22 -1.88 -10.12
N ASP A 27 -4.00 -3.10 -9.65
CA ASP A 27 -4.70 -4.28 -10.16
C ASP A 27 -5.97 -4.55 -9.35
N THR A 28 -5.81 -4.83 -8.05
CA THR A 28 -6.93 -5.27 -7.20
C THR A 28 -6.84 -4.66 -5.79
N PHE A 29 -8.00 -4.49 -5.14
CA PHE A 29 -8.13 -4.13 -3.73
C PHE A 29 -9.05 -5.11 -2.98
N TRP A 30 -8.72 -5.38 -1.72
CA TRP A 30 -9.50 -6.22 -0.81
C TRP A 30 -9.69 -5.49 0.51
N ALA A 31 -10.92 -5.08 0.81
CA ALA A 31 -11.28 -4.60 2.14
C ALA A 31 -11.48 -5.79 3.08
N CYS A 32 -10.83 -5.78 4.25
CA CYS A 32 -11.02 -6.85 5.23
C CYS A 32 -12.36 -6.64 5.98
N SER A 33 -13.34 -7.51 5.75
CA SER A 33 -14.73 -7.33 6.17
C SER A 33 -15.17 -8.25 7.33
N ASN A 34 -14.26 -8.57 8.25
CA ASN A 34 -14.50 -9.63 9.24
C ASN A 34 -15.48 -9.25 10.39
N SER A 35 -15.98 -8.01 10.46
CA SER A 35 -16.97 -7.46 11.43
C SER A 35 -17.30 -5.99 11.00
N PRO A 36 -18.39 -5.31 11.43
CA PRO A 36 -19.21 -4.50 10.52
C PRO A 36 -18.49 -3.35 9.81
N THR A 37 -17.41 -2.81 10.36
CA THR A 37 -16.53 -1.84 9.70
C THR A 37 -15.09 -1.99 10.21
N PHE A 38 -14.13 -2.24 9.32
CA PHE A 38 -12.71 -2.17 9.64
C PHE A 38 -11.96 -1.38 8.55
N PRO A 39 -10.97 -0.56 8.94
CA PRO A 39 -10.27 0.31 7.99
C PRO A 39 -9.29 -0.46 7.11
N HIS A 40 -8.79 -1.60 7.58
CA HIS A 40 -7.79 -2.46 6.93
C HIS A 40 -8.10 -2.73 5.46
N ILE A 41 -7.06 -2.62 4.63
CA ILE A 41 -7.15 -2.84 3.20
C ILE A 41 -5.88 -3.47 2.66
N LYS A 42 -6.06 -4.37 1.70
CA LYS A 42 -4.98 -5.06 0.98
C LYS A 42 -5.06 -4.71 -0.49
N LEU A 43 -3.93 -4.55 -1.15
CA LEU A 43 -3.86 -4.14 -2.56
C LEU A 43 -2.80 -4.95 -3.30
N ALA A 44 -2.95 -5.03 -4.61
CA ALA A 44 -1.89 -5.41 -5.53
C ALA A 44 -1.70 -4.30 -6.57
N ILE A 45 -0.43 -3.97 -6.84
CA ILE A 45 -0.04 -3.11 -7.96
C ILE A 45 1.03 -3.81 -8.78
N TYR A 46 1.14 -3.42 -10.04
CA TYR A 46 2.20 -3.88 -10.92
C TYR A 46 3.03 -2.69 -11.42
N HIS A 47 4.28 -3.00 -11.74
CA HIS A 47 5.28 -2.12 -12.32
C HIS A 47 5.98 -2.86 -13.45
N ASP A 48 6.36 -2.12 -14.50
CA ASP A 48 7.40 -2.59 -15.42
C ASP A 48 8.75 -2.76 -14.68
N ASP A 49 9.75 -3.30 -15.37
CA ASP A 49 11.10 -3.38 -14.82
C ASP A 49 11.62 -1.98 -14.41
N VAL A 50 12.25 -1.93 -13.25
CA VAL A 50 12.80 -0.69 -12.66
C VAL A 50 14.29 -0.86 -12.38
N GLU A 51 15.05 0.23 -12.52
CA GLU A 51 16.51 0.24 -12.34
C GLU A 51 16.94 -0.02 -10.89
N HIS A 52 16.13 0.44 -9.92
CA HIS A 52 16.44 0.36 -8.48
C HIS A 52 15.27 -0.24 -7.68
N PRO A 53 14.94 -1.52 -7.91
CA PRO A 53 13.78 -2.16 -7.30
C PRO A 53 13.95 -2.37 -5.80
N GLU A 54 15.17 -2.28 -5.26
CA GLU A 54 15.45 -2.34 -3.84
C GLU A 54 14.93 -1.12 -3.07
N ARG A 55 14.75 0.02 -3.74
CA ARG A 55 14.21 1.25 -3.11
C ARG A 55 12.69 1.22 -3.06
N LEU A 56 12.11 1.95 -2.11
CA LEU A 56 10.67 2.22 -2.16
C LEU A 56 10.36 3.06 -3.41
N LEU A 57 9.40 2.60 -4.21
CA LEU A 57 8.99 3.26 -5.42
C LEU A 57 7.97 4.34 -5.07
N LYS A 58 8.05 5.45 -5.80
CA LYS A 58 7.12 6.56 -5.67
C LYS A 58 5.66 6.15 -5.84
N ALA A 59 5.40 5.27 -6.80
CA ALA A 59 4.06 4.75 -7.06
C ALA A 59 3.51 3.91 -5.89
N GLU A 60 4.36 3.13 -5.21
CA GLU A 60 3.94 2.40 -4.00
C GLU A 60 3.55 3.37 -2.88
N LEU A 61 4.37 4.40 -2.63
CA LEU A 61 4.08 5.41 -1.61
C LEU A 61 2.80 6.19 -1.92
N MET A 62 2.61 6.57 -3.19
CA MET A 62 1.39 7.23 -3.64
C MET A 62 0.15 6.37 -3.40
N VAL A 63 0.20 5.11 -3.80
CA VAL A 63 -0.92 4.18 -3.66
C VAL A 63 -1.23 3.96 -2.18
N LEU A 64 -0.22 3.70 -1.34
CA LEU A 64 -0.39 3.57 0.11
C LEU A 64 -1.08 4.79 0.72
N ALA A 65 -0.56 6.00 0.45
CA ALA A 65 -1.10 7.24 1.01
C ALA A 65 -2.52 7.56 0.49
N ALA A 66 -2.73 7.44 -0.83
CA ALA A 66 -4.02 7.71 -1.46
C ALA A 66 -5.10 6.74 -0.96
N THR A 67 -4.76 5.45 -0.82
CA THR A 67 -5.68 4.46 -0.27
C THR A 67 -6.03 4.76 1.19
N MET A 68 -5.04 5.08 2.04
CA MET A 68 -5.30 5.44 3.44
C MET A 68 -6.22 6.65 3.54
N HIS A 69 -5.91 7.71 2.79
CA HIS A 69 -6.73 8.94 2.75
C HIS A 69 -8.17 8.65 2.29
N SER A 70 -8.32 7.86 1.22
CA SER A 70 -9.64 7.54 0.67
C SER A 70 -10.49 6.72 1.65
N ARG A 71 -9.87 5.80 2.40
CA ARG A 71 -10.54 4.98 3.41
C ARG A 71 -10.94 5.79 4.63
N LEU A 72 -10.08 6.68 5.12
CA LEU A 72 -10.40 7.58 6.24
C LEU A 72 -11.56 8.53 5.91
N GLY A 73 -11.74 8.89 4.63
CA GLY A 73 -12.85 9.73 4.18
C GLY A 73 -14.21 9.04 4.12
N MET A 74 -14.29 7.72 4.36
CA MET A 74 -15.55 6.99 4.30
C MET A 74 -16.38 7.20 5.58
N GLU A 75 -17.66 7.52 5.42
CA GLU A 75 -18.59 7.75 6.54
C GLU A 75 -18.66 6.57 7.52
N THR A 76 -18.51 5.35 7.01
CA THR A 76 -18.51 4.11 7.80
C THR A 76 -17.24 3.89 8.62
N LEU A 77 -16.21 4.72 8.44
CA LEU A 77 -14.90 4.58 9.10
C LEU A 77 -14.49 5.78 9.95
N THR A 78 -15.44 6.66 10.29
CA THR A 78 -15.20 7.91 11.04
C THR A 78 -14.61 7.71 12.45
N GLU A 79 -14.78 6.54 13.05
CA GLU A 79 -14.17 6.20 14.34
C GLU A 79 -12.69 5.82 14.23
N HIS A 80 -12.19 5.58 13.02
CA HIS A 80 -10.81 5.15 12.78
C HIS A 80 -9.93 6.34 12.39
N VAL A 81 -8.72 6.38 12.95
CA VAL A 81 -7.69 7.37 12.64
C VAL A 81 -6.45 6.74 12.00
N VAL A 82 -6.40 5.41 11.96
CA VAL A 82 -5.36 4.62 11.29
C VAL A 82 -6.00 3.68 10.28
N VAL A 83 -5.45 3.65 9.07
CA VAL A 83 -5.78 2.66 8.04
C VAL A 83 -4.54 1.81 7.79
N PRO A 84 -4.46 0.60 8.36
CA PRO A 84 -3.41 -0.32 8.01
C PRO A 84 -3.60 -0.81 6.58
N THR A 85 -2.55 -0.63 5.77
CA THR A 85 -2.57 -0.97 4.35
C THR A 85 -1.46 -1.97 4.06
N MET A 86 -1.82 -3.11 3.47
CA MET A 86 -0.86 -4.06 2.92
C MET A 86 -0.86 -3.97 1.40
N LEU A 87 0.32 -3.93 0.79
CA LEU A 87 0.48 -3.83 -0.65
C LEU A 87 1.41 -4.92 -1.17
N PHE A 88 0.94 -5.72 -2.11
CA PHE A 88 1.79 -6.49 -3.00
C PHE A 88 2.26 -5.60 -4.16
N SER A 89 3.56 -5.42 -4.28
CA SER A 89 4.17 -4.69 -5.38
C SER A 89 4.88 -5.68 -6.31
N PHE A 90 4.26 -5.94 -7.46
CA PHE A 90 4.80 -6.77 -8.52
C PHE A 90 5.66 -5.91 -9.43
N ILE A 91 6.93 -6.26 -9.61
CA ILE A 91 7.93 -5.54 -10.38
C ILE A 91 8.59 -6.54 -11.31
N GLY A 92 8.24 -6.49 -12.60
CA GLY A 92 8.71 -7.47 -13.57
C GLY A 92 8.36 -8.92 -13.17
N THR A 93 9.38 -9.71 -12.85
CA THR A 93 9.25 -11.12 -12.39
C THR A 93 9.51 -11.28 -10.89
N SER A 94 9.32 -10.23 -10.12
CA SER A 94 9.51 -10.23 -8.69
C SER A 94 8.37 -9.55 -7.95
N VAL A 95 8.20 -9.88 -6.67
CA VAL A 95 7.17 -9.32 -5.81
C VAL A 95 7.75 -8.98 -4.45
N ARG A 96 7.25 -7.91 -3.84
CA ARG A 96 7.49 -7.63 -2.42
C ARG A 96 6.21 -7.25 -1.71
N ILE A 97 6.24 -7.38 -0.40
CA ILE A 97 5.15 -7.05 0.50
C ILE A 97 5.52 -5.77 1.24
N LEU A 98 4.64 -4.79 1.16
CA LEU A 98 4.69 -3.58 1.99
C LEU A 98 3.54 -3.62 2.98
N ILE A 99 3.82 -3.27 4.24
CA ILE A 99 2.78 -3.05 5.25
C ILE A 99 3.01 -1.65 5.81
N ALA A 100 1.98 -0.82 5.79
CA ALA A 100 2.11 0.57 6.16
C ALA A 100 0.96 1.06 7.05
N ILE A 101 1.30 2.03 7.89
CA ILE A 101 0.36 2.88 8.63
C ILE A 101 0.83 4.33 8.55
N HIS A 102 -0.09 5.26 8.74
CA HIS A 102 0.26 6.64 9.08
C HIS A 102 0.12 6.82 10.60
N ASP A 103 1.20 7.20 11.28
CA ASP A 103 1.24 7.33 12.76
C ASP A 103 0.75 8.71 13.26
N GLY A 104 0.29 9.56 12.35
CA GLY A 104 -0.11 10.95 12.61
C GLY A 104 0.97 11.97 12.27
N ARG A 105 2.21 11.52 12.04
CA ARG A 105 3.35 12.37 11.62
C ARG A 105 4.00 11.88 10.34
N CYS A 106 4.17 10.57 10.21
CA CYS A 106 4.90 9.95 9.12
C CYS A 106 4.16 8.71 8.60
N LEU A 107 4.37 8.42 7.32
CA LEU A 107 4.02 7.13 6.73
C LEU A 107 5.11 6.12 7.12
N ARG A 108 4.77 5.17 7.99
CA ARG A 108 5.65 4.08 8.41
C ARG A 108 5.43 2.91 7.45
N VAL A 109 6.49 2.45 6.79
CA VAL A 109 6.43 1.36 5.83
C VAL A 109 7.41 0.27 6.23
N SER A 110 6.87 -0.90 6.58
CA SER A 110 7.64 -2.15 6.61
C SER A 110 7.69 -2.73 5.21
N LYS A 111 8.86 -3.20 4.81
CA LYS A 111 9.15 -3.67 3.45
C LYS A 111 9.86 -5.01 3.53
N SER A 112 9.35 -6.03 2.84
CA SER A 112 10.07 -7.29 2.64
C SER A 112 11.19 -7.14 1.62
N ASP A 113 12.08 -8.13 1.57
CA ASP A 113 12.95 -8.31 0.42
C ASP A 113 12.14 -8.55 -0.86
N LEU A 114 12.78 -8.28 -1.99
CA LEU A 114 12.22 -8.53 -3.30
C LEU A 114 12.37 -10.03 -3.63
N MET A 115 11.24 -10.70 -3.81
CA MET A 115 11.18 -12.15 -4.00
C MET A 115 10.95 -12.45 -5.49
N PRO A 116 11.90 -13.08 -6.19
CA PRO A 116 11.70 -13.49 -7.57
C PRO A 116 10.66 -14.61 -7.64
N TYR A 117 9.87 -14.62 -8.70
CA TYR A 117 8.96 -15.71 -9.01
C TYR A 117 9.12 -16.19 -10.45
N SER A 118 8.85 -17.47 -10.63
CA SER A 118 8.76 -18.16 -11.91
C SER A 118 7.62 -19.16 -11.89
N GLU A 119 7.42 -19.85 -13.01
CA GLU A 119 6.64 -21.08 -13.01
C GLU A 119 7.19 -22.05 -11.93
N GLY A 120 6.31 -22.60 -11.10
CA GLY A 120 6.65 -23.48 -9.97
C GLY A 120 7.01 -22.80 -8.63
N SER A 121 6.84 -21.48 -8.49
CA SER A 121 7.09 -20.76 -7.22
C SER A 121 6.00 -20.95 -6.17
N ASP A 122 5.57 -22.20 -5.92
CA ASP A 122 4.42 -22.54 -5.08
C ASP A 122 4.58 -22.04 -3.63
N ASP A 123 5.78 -22.13 -3.06
CA ASP A 123 6.04 -21.65 -1.69
C ASP A 123 5.85 -20.15 -1.54
N LEU A 124 6.25 -19.38 -2.57
CA LEU A 124 6.04 -17.93 -2.61
C LEU A 124 4.56 -17.62 -2.78
N TRP A 125 3.84 -18.31 -3.67
CA TRP A 125 2.40 -18.12 -3.80
C TRP A 125 1.66 -18.48 -2.52
N ASN A 126 2.05 -19.56 -1.84
CA ASN A 126 1.53 -19.93 -0.52
C ASN A 126 1.82 -18.84 0.53
N LEU A 127 2.99 -18.21 0.49
CA LEU A 127 3.32 -17.06 1.34
C LEU A 127 2.39 -15.88 1.05
N LEU A 128 2.25 -15.46 -0.21
CA LEU A 128 1.40 -14.34 -0.59
C LEU A 128 -0.07 -14.60 -0.22
N VAL A 129 -0.57 -15.81 -0.45
CA VAL A 129 -1.93 -16.21 -0.05
C VAL A 129 -2.10 -16.13 1.47
N ARG A 130 -1.11 -16.54 2.27
CA ARG A 130 -1.17 -16.41 3.74
C ARG A 130 -1.24 -14.94 4.18
N PHE A 131 -0.47 -14.05 3.56
CA PHE A 131 -0.56 -12.61 3.81
C PHE A 131 -1.92 -12.04 3.38
N LEU A 132 -2.44 -12.45 2.23
CA LEU A 132 -3.74 -12.03 1.72
C LEU A 132 -4.90 -12.53 2.58
N ALA A 133 -4.84 -13.78 3.04
CA ALA A 133 -5.85 -14.41 3.90
C ALA A 133 -5.70 -14.04 5.38
N GLY A 134 -4.55 -13.47 5.78
CA GLY A 134 -4.27 -13.06 7.16
C GLY A 134 -5.34 -12.14 7.71
N GLY A 135 -5.89 -12.49 8.87
CA GLY A 135 -6.94 -11.71 9.52
C GLY A 135 -6.43 -10.39 10.11
N ILE A 136 -7.37 -9.64 10.68
CA ILE A 136 -7.08 -8.44 11.45
C ILE A 136 -6.65 -8.86 12.86
N SER A 137 -5.58 -8.26 13.39
CA SER A 137 -5.23 -8.44 14.80
C SER A 137 -6.23 -7.70 15.69
N GLY A 138 -6.88 -8.42 16.61
CA GLY A 138 -7.81 -7.82 17.58
C GLY A 138 -7.13 -7.06 18.72
N GLU A 139 -5.81 -7.19 18.87
CA GLU A 139 -5.05 -6.55 19.94
C GLU A 139 -4.69 -5.09 19.60
N LEU A 140 -4.62 -4.76 18.31
CA LEU A 140 -4.23 -3.44 17.83
C LEU A 140 -5.47 -2.58 17.53
N SER A 141 -5.50 -1.38 18.10
CA SER A 141 -6.56 -0.41 17.83
C SER A 141 -6.23 0.47 16.63
N THR A 142 -7.23 0.74 15.81
CA THR A 142 -7.16 1.71 14.69
C THR A 142 -7.91 3.00 14.99
N GLN A 143 -8.56 3.09 16.16
CA GLN A 143 -9.31 4.26 16.63
C GLN A 143 -8.42 5.26 17.38
N ARG A 144 -7.15 4.90 17.62
CA ARG A 144 -6.15 5.73 18.27
C ARG A 144 -4.83 5.61 17.52
N LEU A 145 -4.05 6.68 17.51
CA LEU A 145 -2.69 6.64 16.98
C LEU A 145 -1.80 5.79 17.90
N PRO A 146 -0.78 5.10 17.35
CA PRO A 146 0.17 4.37 18.18
C PRO A 146 0.91 5.32 19.13
N VAL A 147 1.10 4.90 20.38
CA VAL A 147 1.98 5.59 21.33
C VAL A 147 3.40 5.26 20.92
N MET A 148 4.17 6.28 20.53
CA MET A 148 5.58 6.09 20.16
C MET A 148 6.47 6.34 21.38
N ASP A 149 7.32 5.37 21.71
CA ASP A 149 8.45 5.60 22.62
C ASP A 149 9.53 6.44 21.91
N GLU A 150 10.27 7.25 22.66
CA GLU A 150 11.29 8.15 22.09
C GLU A 150 12.43 7.41 21.35
N ALA A 151 12.55 6.10 21.56
CA ALA A 151 13.53 5.22 20.92
C ALA A 151 13.19 4.85 19.46
N ASP A 152 11.94 5.06 19.01
CA ASP A 152 11.46 4.76 17.65
C ASP A 152 11.39 6.00 16.73
N LYS A 153 11.96 7.14 17.18
CA LYS A 153 12.18 8.35 16.37
C LYS A 153 13.44 8.22 15.53
#